data_AF-A0A7J5ITC3-F1
#
_entry.id   AF-A0A7J5ITC3-F1
#
_cell.length_a   1.000
_cell.length_b   1.000
_cell.length_c   1.000
_cell.angle_alpha   90.00
_cell.angle_beta   90.00
_cell.angle_gamma   90.00
#
_symmetry.space_group_name_H-M   'P 1'
#
loop_
_entity.id
_entity.type
_entity.pdbx_description
1 polymer ?
#
loop_
_entity_poly.entity_id
_entity_poly.type
_entity_poly.pdbx_seq_one_letter_code
_entity_poly.pdbx_strand_id
1 'polypeptide(L)'
;SKHNSPYSSGVIKGVLTDMVDCIKELLLDGKSVKIDDLAIFGVGIRSKAAETLEEFSLEKNITGMRLKARATGNLSTTNLKLDSQLKQQAEYQKPTTPGGGGSGSGNTPDPKPNPDEGDEEAPDPTV
;
A
#
# COMPACT_ATOMS: atom_id res chain seq x y z
N SER A 1 4.52 -21.79 5.22
CA SER A 1 5.61 -21.55 6.16
C SER A 1 5.34 -22.23 7.48
N LYS A 2 6.28 -23.04 7.99
CA LYS A 2 6.32 -23.37 9.42
C LYS A 2 6.80 -22.10 10.13
N HIS A 3 5.90 -21.42 10.83
CA HIS A 3 6.32 -20.39 11.77
C HIS A 3 7.05 -21.15 12.88
N ASN A 4 8.32 -20.83 13.17
CA ASN A 4 9.14 -21.47 14.21
C ASN A 4 8.61 -21.16 15.62
N SER A 5 7.35 -21.50 15.84
CA SER A 5 6.59 -21.24 17.05
C SER A 5 6.52 -22.52 17.86
N PRO A 6 6.78 -22.47 19.18
CA PRO A 6 6.60 -23.62 20.06
C PRO A 6 5.10 -23.93 20.32
N TYR A 7 4.20 -23.04 19.90
CA TYR A 7 2.76 -23.19 20.13
C TYR A 7 2.12 -24.08 19.07
N SER A 8 1.20 -24.94 19.51
CA SER A 8 0.40 -25.76 18.60
C SER A 8 -0.52 -24.87 17.75
N SER A 9 -0.91 -25.37 16.58
CA SER A 9 -1.86 -24.66 15.70
C SER A 9 -3.19 -24.35 16.40
N GLY A 10 -3.63 -25.21 17.33
CA GLY A 10 -4.85 -25.00 18.12
C GLY A 10 -4.72 -23.80 19.06
N VAL A 11 -3.59 -23.65 19.75
CA VAL A 11 -3.33 -22.50 20.63
C VAL A 11 -3.29 -21.20 19.84
N ILE A 12 -2.56 -21.17 18.72
CA ILE A 12 -2.47 -19.99 17.87
C ILE A 12 -3.87 -19.59 17.37
N LYS A 13 -4.66 -20.57 16.92
CA LYS A 13 -6.03 -20.33 16.46
C LYS A 13 -6.90 -19.76 17.58
N GLY A 14 -6.85 -20.33 18.79
CA GLY A 14 -7.61 -19.85 19.94
C GLY A 14 -7.30 -18.39 20.26
N VAL A 15 -6.02 -18.04 20.38
CA VAL A 15 -5.58 -16.66 20.65
C VAL A 15 -6.05 -15.69 19.58
N LEU A 16 -5.97 -16.07 18.30
CA LEU A 16 -6.45 -15.22 17.21
C LEU A 16 -7.97 -15.03 17.23
N THR A 17 -8.73 -16.07 17.61
CA THR A 17 -10.18 -15.98 17.80
C THR A 17 -10.51 -15.01 18.94
N ASP A 18 -9.89 -15.18 20.10
CA ASP A 18 -10.11 -14.30 21.26
C ASP A 18 -9.74 -12.84 20.93
N MET A 19 -8.66 -12.62 20.17
CA MET A 19 -8.27 -11.29 19.73
C MET A 19 -9.37 -10.61 18.88
N VAL A 20 -10.04 -11.36 18.00
CA VAL A 20 -11.13 -10.83 17.17
C VAL A 20 -12.34 -10.44 18.04
N ASP A 21 -12.67 -11.26 19.04
CA ASP A 21 -13.76 -10.97 19.96
C ASP A 21 -13.45 -9.74 20.82
N CYS A 22 -12.23 -9.63 21.36
CA CYS A 22 -11.79 -8.44 22.10
C CYS A 22 -11.87 -7.17 21.23
N ILE A 23 -11.47 -7.23 19.95
CA ILE A 23 -11.60 -6.08 19.04
C ILE A 23 -13.08 -5.72 18.89
N LYS A 24 -13.97 -6.69 18.65
CA LYS A 24 -15.40 -6.44 18.47
C LYS A 24 -16.02 -5.75 19.68
N GLU A 25 -15.72 -6.22 20.89
CA GLU A 25 -16.19 -5.63 22.15
C GLU A 25 -15.75 -4.17 22.28
N LEU A 26 -14.45 -3.91 22.11
CA LEU A 26 -13.90 -2.55 22.21
C LEU A 26 -14.46 -1.62 21.14
N LEU A 27 -14.75 -2.12 19.94
CA LEU A 27 -15.37 -1.32 18.88
C LEU A 27 -16.83 -0.97 19.19
N LEU A 28 -17.59 -1.87 19.83
CA LEU A 28 -18.96 -1.60 20.26
C LEU A 28 -19.00 -0.60 21.42
N ASP A 29 -17.97 -0.56 22.26
CA ASP A 29 -17.74 0.48 23.27
C ASP A 29 -17.37 1.86 22.67
N GLY A 30 -17.24 1.97 21.34
CA GLY A 30 -16.83 3.19 20.66
C GLY A 30 -15.32 3.49 20.73
N LYS A 31 -14.51 2.54 21.22
CA LYS A 31 -13.05 2.68 21.28
C LYS A 31 -12.45 2.27 19.94
N SER A 32 -11.33 2.90 19.56
CA SER A 32 -10.51 2.43 18.44
C SER A 32 -9.41 1.52 18.98
N VAL A 33 -9.13 0.42 18.28
CA VAL A 33 -8.09 -0.55 18.67
C VAL A 33 -6.90 -0.39 17.74
N LYS A 34 -5.70 -0.22 18.28
CA LYS A 34 -4.45 -0.18 17.51
C LYS A 34 -3.66 -1.43 17.82
N ILE A 35 -3.31 -2.17 16.77
CA ILE A 35 -2.25 -3.18 16.84
C ILE A 35 -1.07 -2.59 16.07
N ASP A 36 0.02 -2.31 16.78
CA ASP A 36 1.22 -1.72 16.21
C ASP A 36 1.74 -2.55 15.03
N ASP A 37 2.22 -1.86 14.00
CA ASP A 37 2.69 -2.42 12.73
C ASP A 37 1.70 -3.29 11.93
N LEU A 38 0.44 -3.39 12.39
CA LEU A 38 -0.63 -4.08 11.68
C LEU A 38 -1.69 -3.10 11.18
N ALA A 39 -2.55 -2.63 12.07
CA ALA A 39 -3.66 -1.77 11.71
C ALA A 39 -4.29 -1.05 12.90
N ILE A 40 -4.97 0.05 12.59
CA ILE A 40 -5.94 0.69 13.46
C ILE A 40 -7.34 0.23 13.03
N PHE A 41 -8.06 -0.40 13.95
CA PHE A 41 -9.44 -0.84 13.81
C PHE A 41 -10.38 0.19 14.44
N GLY A 42 -11.47 0.51 13.75
CA GLY A 42 -12.49 1.43 14.21
C GLY A 42 -13.82 1.18 13.51
N VAL A 43 -14.90 1.77 14.02
CA VAL A 43 -16.21 1.75 13.35
C VAL A 43 -16.35 2.96 12.43
N GLY A 44 -16.76 2.73 11.19
CA GLY A 44 -17.16 3.75 10.25
C GLY A 44 -18.67 3.84 10.19
N ILE A 45 -19.24 4.96 10.62
CA ILE A 45 -20.67 5.23 10.60
C ILE A 45 -20.95 6.25 9.50
N ARG A 46 -21.97 5.98 8.68
CA ARG A 46 -22.58 6.98 7.80
C ARG A 46 -23.95 7.31 8.38
N SER A 47 -24.23 8.59 8.54
CA SER A 47 -25.48 9.04 9.17
C SER A 47 -26.16 10.20 8.43
N LYS A 48 -27.44 10.38 8.74
CA LYS A 48 -28.27 11.54 8.41
C LYS A 48 -28.62 12.25 9.72
N ALA A 49 -28.67 13.58 9.70
CA ALA A 49 -29.05 14.38 10.86
C ALA A 49 -30.52 14.14 11.24
N ALA A 50 -30.83 14.28 12.54
CA ALA A 50 -32.16 14.50 13.07
C ALA A 50 -32.18 15.91 13.67
N GLU A 51 -33.33 16.58 13.64
CA GLU A 51 -33.46 17.95 14.20
C GLU A 51 -33.53 17.92 15.73
N THR A 52 -34.11 16.85 16.28
CA THR A 52 -34.26 16.63 17.71
C THR A 52 -33.71 15.26 18.12
N LEU A 53 -33.40 15.10 19.41
CA LEU A 53 -32.93 13.81 19.94
C LEU A 53 -34.04 12.77 19.89
N GLU A 54 -35.28 13.20 20.09
CA GLU A 54 -36.48 12.37 20.08
C GLU A 54 -36.76 11.78 18.69
N GLU A 55 -36.37 12.48 17.63
CA GLU A 55 -36.47 12.01 16.25
C GLU A 55 -35.34 11.09 15.82
N PHE A 56 -34.22 11.11 16.55
CA PHE A 56 -33.07 10.28 16.23
C PHE A 56 -33.36 8.80 16.51
N SER A 57 -33.20 7.96 15.49
CA SER A 57 -33.15 6.52 15.68
C SER A 57 -32.06 5.89 14.81
N LEU A 58 -31.54 4.75 15.25
CA LEU A 58 -30.50 4.04 14.50
C LEU A 58 -30.97 3.70 13.07
N GLU A 59 -32.20 3.24 12.91
CA GLU A 59 -32.75 2.84 11.62
C GLU A 59 -32.92 4.01 10.64
N LYS A 60 -33.35 5.17 11.13
CA LYS A 60 -33.61 6.35 10.29
C LYS A 60 -32.33 7.12 9.98
N ASN A 61 -31.45 7.22 10.98
CA ASN A 61 -30.31 8.12 10.93
C ASN A 61 -29.01 7.42 10.62
N ILE A 62 -28.84 6.12 10.86
CA ILE A 62 -27.61 5.40 10.50
C ILE A 62 -27.82 4.66 9.18
N THR A 63 -27.24 5.20 8.11
CA THR A 63 -27.36 4.67 6.73
C THR A 63 -26.30 3.61 6.40
N GLY A 64 -25.36 3.39 7.31
CA GLY A 64 -24.41 2.30 7.17
C GLY A 64 -23.40 2.29 8.31
N MET A 65 -23.02 1.08 8.69
CA MET A 65 -21.96 0.81 9.65
C MET A 65 -20.99 -0.18 9.03
N ARG A 66 -19.69 0.07 9.13
CA ARG A 66 -18.64 -0.84 8.63
C ARG A 66 -17.44 -0.85 9.55
N LEU A 67 -16.75 -1.98 9.61
CA LEU A 67 -15.40 -2.03 10.14
C LEU A 67 -14.47 -1.21 9.23
N LYS A 68 -13.66 -0.34 9.85
CA LYS A 68 -12.53 0.32 9.20
C LYS A 68 -11.26 -0.30 9.78
N ALA A 69 -10.41 -0.84 8.91
CA ALA A 69 -9.06 -1.26 9.26
C ALA A 69 -8.09 -0.42 8.41
N ARG A 70 -7.30 0.43 9.06
CA ARG A 70 -6.28 1.25 8.40
C ARG A 70 -4.92 0.65 8.71
N ALA A 71 -4.25 0.14 7.69
CA ALA A 71 -2.95 -0.48 7.85
C ALA A 71 -1.89 0.53 8.33
N THR A 72 -0.96 0.06 9.16
CA THR A 72 0.10 0.87 9.77
C THR A 72 1.46 0.20 9.64
N GLY A 73 2.54 0.93 9.92
CA GLY A 73 3.90 0.40 9.93
C GLY A 73 4.28 -0.27 8.61
N ASN A 74 4.87 -1.46 8.69
CA ASN A 74 5.33 -2.23 7.53
C ASN A 74 4.20 -2.69 6.62
N LEU A 75 2.98 -2.84 7.15
CA LEU A 75 1.81 -3.19 6.34
C LEU A 75 1.10 -1.95 5.75
N SER A 76 1.62 -0.75 5.98
CA SER A 76 1.06 0.46 5.36
C SER A 76 1.05 0.34 3.83
N THR A 77 0.04 0.92 3.19
CA THR A 77 -0.11 0.85 1.73
C THR A 77 1.11 1.41 0.99
N THR A 78 1.78 2.42 1.56
CA THR A 78 3.03 2.96 1.01
C THR A 78 4.14 1.93 1.00
N ASN A 79 4.37 1.25 2.14
CA ASN A 79 5.42 0.23 2.25
C ASN A 79 5.11 -1.00 1.39
N LEU A 80 3.86 -1.46 1.39
CA LEU A 80 3.46 -2.58 0.52
C LEU A 80 3.67 -2.28 -0.96
N LYS A 81 3.37 -1.06 -1.41
CA LYS A 81 3.65 -0.64 -2.79
C LYS A 81 5.14 -0.61 -3.09
N LEU A 82 5.95 -0.04 -2.20
CA LEU A 82 7.40 0.01 -2.36
C LEU A 82 8.01 -1.39 -2.43
N ASP A 83 7.65 -2.27 -1.49
CA ASP A 83 8.13 -3.66 -1.45
C ASP A 83 7.75 -4.43 -2.72
N SER A 84 6.55 -4.17 -3.26
CA SER A 84 6.09 -4.80 -4.49
C SER A 84 6.90 -4.35 -5.70
N GLN A 85 7.21 -3.05 -5.79
CA GLN A 85 8.06 -2.50 -6.84
C GLN A 85 9.50 -3.01 -6.75
N LEU A 86 10.07 -3.09 -5.55
CA LEU A 86 11.41 -3.61 -5.33
C LEU A 86 11.52 -5.09 -5.70
N LYS A 87 10.53 -5.91 -5.31
CA LYS A 87 10.46 -7.32 -5.73
C LYS A 87 10.39 -7.45 -7.25
N GLN A 88 9.59 -6.61 -7.90
CA GLN A 88 9.50 -6.58 -9.36
C GLN A 88 10.82 -6.17 -10.02
N GLN A 89 11.51 -5.15 -9.50
CA GLN A 89 12.83 -4.74 -10.01
C GLN A 89 13.87 -5.85 -9.86
N ALA A 90 13.89 -6.55 -8.73
CA ALA A 90 14.80 -7.68 -8.50
C ALA A 90 14.55 -8.83 -9.49
N GLU A 91 13.29 -9.06 -9.90
CA GLU A 91 12.95 -10.03 -10.93
C GLU A 91 13.46 -9.62 -12.33
N TYR A 92 13.39 -8.33 -12.69
CA TYR A 92 13.92 -7.82 -13.95
C TYR A 92 15.46 -7.72 -13.99
N GLN A 93 16.11 -7.59 -12.83
CA GLN A 93 17.57 -7.58 -12.68
C GLN A 93 18.18 -8.99 -12.71
N LYS A 94 17.39 -10.06 -12.91
CA LYS A 94 17.96 -11.39 -13.15
C LYS A 94 18.95 -11.30 -14.31
N PRO A 95 20.22 -11.72 -14.13
CA PRO A 95 21.16 -11.73 -15.22
C PRO A 95 20.57 -12.58 -16.34
N THR A 96 20.38 -12.00 -17.52
CA THR A 96 20.35 -12.80 -18.74
C THR A 96 21.66 -13.53 -18.78
N THR A 97 21.64 -14.85 -18.54
CA THR A 97 22.81 -15.71 -18.72
C THR A 97 23.37 -15.45 -20.12
N PRO A 98 24.59 -14.93 -20.28
CA PRO A 98 25.25 -14.98 -21.57
C PRO A 98 25.67 -16.44 -21.74
N GLY A 99 24.86 -17.23 -22.45
CA GLY A 99 25.32 -18.51 -22.98
C GLY A 99 26.55 -18.22 -23.85
N GLY A 100 27.71 -18.71 -23.41
CA GLY A 100 29.00 -18.33 -23.97
C GLY A 100 29.20 -18.78 -25.42
N GLY A 101 30.09 -18.04 -26.11
CA GLY A 101 30.81 -18.51 -27.29
C GLY A 101 30.66 -17.61 -28.52
N GLY A 102 31.48 -16.57 -28.63
CA GLY A 102 31.59 -15.80 -29.87
C GLY A 102 32.49 -14.57 -29.73
N SER A 103 33.78 -14.77 -30.01
CA SER A 103 34.80 -13.73 -30.13
C SER A 103 34.35 -12.61 -31.07
N GLY A 104 34.43 -11.35 -30.65
CA GLY A 104 34.05 -10.18 -31.45
C GLY A 104 34.49 -8.88 -30.81
N SER A 105 35.64 -8.40 -31.26
CA SER A 105 36.36 -7.20 -30.84
C SER A 105 35.55 -5.90 -31.01
N GLY A 106 35.65 -5.01 -30.00
CA GLY A 106 35.71 -3.55 -30.17
C GLY A 106 34.41 -2.79 -30.42
N ASN A 107 33.99 -1.96 -29.45
CA ASN A 107 33.76 -0.54 -29.72
C ASN A 107 33.70 0.28 -28.44
N THR A 108 34.74 1.09 -28.24
CA THR A 108 34.78 2.23 -27.33
C THR A 108 33.85 3.33 -27.89
N PRO A 109 33.06 4.06 -27.08
CA PRO A 109 32.36 5.24 -27.58
C PRO A 109 33.36 6.40 -27.69
N ASP A 110 33.65 6.85 -28.91
CA ASP A 110 34.46 8.05 -29.14
C ASP A 110 33.70 9.34 -28.74
N PRO A 111 34.43 10.41 -28.38
CA PRO A 111 33.88 11.58 -27.73
C PRO A 111 33.17 12.55 -28.69
N LYS A 112 32.13 13.18 -28.16
CA LYS A 112 31.27 14.17 -28.80
C LYS A 112 32.05 15.41 -29.31
N PRO A 113 31.78 15.90 -30.53
CA PRO A 113 31.99 17.30 -30.86
C PRO A 113 30.64 18.02 -31.05
N ASN A 114 30.46 19.12 -30.34
CA ASN A 114 29.67 20.28 -30.79
C ASN A 114 30.72 21.42 -30.95
N PRO A 115 30.57 22.45 -31.79
CA PRO A 115 29.30 23.14 -32.09
C PRO A 115 29.18 23.76 -33.52
N ASP A 116 28.01 24.38 -33.76
CA ASP A 116 27.76 25.61 -34.54
C ASP A 116 27.83 25.61 -36.09
N GLU A 117 26.71 25.94 -36.75
CA GLU A 117 26.54 27.06 -37.71
C GLU A 117 25.22 26.97 -38.51
N GLY A 118 24.50 28.10 -38.61
CA GLY A 118 23.52 28.41 -39.67
C GLY A 118 22.05 28.15 -39.29
N ASP A 119 21.33 29.04 -38.60
CA ASP A 119 20.79 30.33 -39.08
C ASP A 119 19.71 30.15 -40.16
N GLU A 120 18.45 30.41 -39.80
CA GLU A 120 17.47 31.16 -40.61
C GLU A 120 16.22 31.48 -39.75
N GLU A 121 16.29 32.67 -39.15
CA GLU A 121 15.15 33.45 -38.65
C GLU A 121 14.25 33.88 -39.83
N ALA A 122 12.92 33.73 -39.77
CA ALA A 122 11.96 34.82 -39.48
C ALA A 122 10.53 34.41 -39.95
N PRO A 123 9.45 35.16 -39.64
CA PRO A 123 9.09 35.84 -38.40
C PRO A 123 7.65 35.52 -37.91
N ASP A 124 7.33 36.00 -36.71
CA ASP A 124 6.02 36.08 -36.02
C ASP A 124 4.96 36.92 -36.81
N PRO A 125 3.64 36.82 -36.56
CA PRO A 125 3.06 37.62 -35.48
C PRO A 125 1.87 36.99 -34.73
N THR A 126 1.91 37.15 -33.40
CA THR A 126 0.77 37.12 -32.48
C THR A 126 -0.32 38.13 -32.85
N VAL A 127 -1.59 37.78 -32.59
CA VAL A 127 -2.50 38.49 -31.66
C VAL A 127 -3.40 37.47 -30.97
#